data_AF-A0A8X6K8Q4-F1
#
_entry.id   AF-A0A8X6K8Q4-F1
#
_cell.length_a   1.000
_cell.length_b   1.000
_cell.length_c   1.000
_cell.angle_alpha   90.00
_cell.angle_beta   90.00
_cell.angle_gamma   90.00
#
_symmetry.space_group_name_H-M   'P 1'
#
loop_
_entity.id
_entity.type
_entity.pdbx_description
1 polymer ?
#
loop_
_entity_poly.entity_id
_entity_poly.type
_entity_poly.pdbx_seq_one_letter_code
_entity_poly.pdbx_strand_id
1 'polypeptide(L)'
;MRSWDLFLEVTSAKQSTALMNLRKMAHFDITVVPHNSLNFSRGIISAADLLNVTTGEILENMQDQKVCGVRRITIRRDEQVLITKHLFDA
;
A
#
# COMPACT_ATOMS: atom_id res chain seq x y z
N MET A 1 -10.27 6.49 -9.27
CA MET A 1 -9.76 6.25 -10.63
C MET A 1 -10.72 6.90 -11.60
N ARG A 2 -10.24 7.81 -12.44
CA ARG A 2 -11.08 8.49 -13.43
C ARG A 2 -11.24 7.56 -14.63
N SER A 3 -12.26 7.78 -15.46
CA SER A 3 -12.61 6.94 -16.61
C SER A 3 -11.57 6.90 -17.75
N TRP A 4 -10.33 7.29 -17.49
CA TRP A 4 -9.23 7.41 -18.45
C TRP A 4 -7.88 6.95 -17.89
N ASP A 5 -7.85 6.45 -16.64
CA ASP A 5 -6.63 5.90 -16.07
C ASP A 5 -6.42 4.47 -16.60
N LEU A 6 -5.18 4.14 -17.00
CA LEU A 6 -4.80 2.79 -17.44
C LEU A 6 -3.83 2.16 -16.44
N PHE A 7 -4.11 0.93 -16.01
CA PHE A 7 -3.16 0.13 -15.26
C PHE A 7 -2.24 -0.66 -16.19
N LEU A 8 -0.95 -0.54 -15.92
CA LEU A 8 0.10 -1.28 -16.61
C LEU A 8 0.90 -2.06 -15.58
N GLU A 9 0.89 -3.37 -15.70
CA GLU A 9 1.82 -4.23 -14.96
C GLU A 9 3.16 -4.25 -15.70
N VAL A 10 4.24 -4.13 -14.93
CA VAL A 10 5.62 -4.11 -15.45
C VAL A 10 6.40 -5.25 -14.81
N THR A 11 7.14 -5.98 -15.63
CA THR A 11 7.88 -7.16 -15.16
C THR A 11 9.35 -6.85 -14.83
N SER A 12 9.83 -5.64 -15.15
CA SER A 12 11.22 -5.25 -14.90
C SER A 12 11.36 -3.78 -14.50
N ALA A 13 12.38 -3.50 -13.69
CA ALA A 13 12.76 -2.15 -13.30
C ALA A 13 13.13 -1.25 -14.50
N LYS A 14 13.67 -1.84 -15.57
CA LYS A 14 13.99 -1.11 -16.81
C LYS A 14 12.72 -0.58 -17.48
N GLN A 15 11.67 -1.41 -17.57
CA GLN A 15 10.38 -1.00 -18.13
C GLN A 15 9.70 0.06 -17.27
N SER A 16 9.67 -0.13 -15.95
CA SER A 16 9.05 0.84 -15.03
C SER A 16 9.74 2.20 -15.12
N THR A 17 11.07 2.23 -15.14
CA THR A 17 11.85 3.47 -15.27
C THR A 17 11.60 4.16 -16.61
N ALA A 18 11.53 3.41 -17.71
CA ALA A 18 11.22 3.98 -19.02
C ALA A 18 9.81 4.60 -19.06
N LEU A 19 8.80 3.92 -18.51
CA LEU A 19 7.43 4.43 -18.44
C LEU A 19 7.31 5.68 -17.55
N MET A 20 7.99 5.70 -16.40
CA MET A 20 7.98 6.85 -15.48
C MET A 20 8.57 8.12 -16.11
N ASN A 21 9.45 7.98 -17.12
CA ASN A 21 10.02 9.10 -17.88
C ASN A 21 9.18 9.48 -19.11
N LEU A 22 8.16 8.70 -19.46
CA LEU A 22 7.29 8.99 -20.59
C LEU A 22 6.39 10.20 -20.27
N ARG A 23 6.31 11.12 -21.23
CA ARG A 23 5.47 12.34 -21.13
C ARG A 23 4.47 12.46 -22.27
N LYS A 24 4.70 11.72 -23.36
CA LYS A 24 3.85 11.71 -24.55
C LYS A 24 3.65 10.29 -25.05
N MET A 25 2.42 9.99 -25.46
CA MET A 25 2.09 8.77 -26.18
C MET A 25 1.32 9.16 -27.44
N ALA A 26 1.88 8.83 -28.60
CA ALA A 26 1.44 9.38 -29.88
C ALA A 26 1.40 10.92 -29.85
N HIS A 27 0.21 11.51 -29.93
CA HIS A 27 -0.01 12.96 -29.90
C HIS A 27 -0.56 13.49 -28.57
N PHE A 28 -0.72 12.62 -27.57
CA PHE A 28 -1.30 12.98 -26.27
C PHE A 28 -0.22 13.16 -25.22
N ASP A 29 -0.32 14.23 -24.44
CA ASP A 29 0.43 14.36 -23.20
C ASP A 29 -0.15 13.41 -22.16
N ILE A 30 0.73 12.65 -21.50
CA ILE A 30 0.34 11.67 -20.49
C ILE A 30 1.16 11.87 -19.22
N THR A 31 0.60 11.42 -18.10
CA THR A 31 1.31 11.34 -16.83
C THR A 31 1.36 9.89 -16.40
N VAL A 32 2.56 9.41 -16.07
CA VAL A 32 2.76 8.08 -15.50
C VAL A 32 3.09 8.25 -14.03
N VAL A 33 2.30 7.61 -13.16
CA VAL A 33 2.53 7.57 -11.71
C VAL A 33 2.51 6.13 -11.23
N PRO A 34 3.32 5.77 -10.23
CA PRO A 34 3.20 4.47 -9.59
C PRO A 34 1.84 4.39 -8.90
N HIS A 35 1.19 3.23 -8.97
CA HIS A 35 -0.07 3.03 -8.28
C HIS A 35 0.15 2.77 -6.79
N ASN A 36 -0.35 3.67 -5.95
CA ASN A 36 -0.11 3.69 -4.51
C ASN A 36 -0.64 2.48 -3.73
N SER A 37 -1.45 1.59 -4.32
CA SER A 37 -2.02 0.45 -3.58
C SER A 37 -1.87 -0.91 -4.25
N LEU A 38 -1.38 -0.95 -5.51
CA LEU A 38 -1.07 -2.19 -6.23
C LEU A 38 0.43 -2.48 -6.27
N ASN A 39 1.27 -1.48 -6.00
CA ASN A 39 2.73 -1.65 -5.94
C ASN A 39 3.23 -2.13 -4.56
N PHE A 40 2.32 -2.55 -3.69
CA PHE A 40 2.64 -3.02 -2.34
C PHE A 40 2.07 -4.42 -2.12
N SER A 41 2.84 -5.25 -1.43
CA SER A 41 2.38 -6.55 -0.96
C SER A 41 1.48 -6.34 0.24
N ARG A 42 0.28 -6.92 0.23
CA ARG A 42 -0.61 -6.87 1.39
C ARG A 42 -0.44 -8.15 2.20
N GLY A 43 0.12 -8.02 3.40
CA GLY A 43 0.24 -9.11 4.37
C GLY A 43 -0.71 -8.92 5.55
N ILE A 44 -0.98 -10.01 6.28
CA ILE A 44 -1.64 -9.97 7.60
C ILE A 44 -0.64 -10.46 8.65
N ILE A 45 -0.46 -9.68 9.71
CA ILE A 45 0.36 -10.04 10.87
C ILE A 45 -0.58 -10.24 12.06
N SER A 46 -0.41 -11.36 12.76
CA SER A 46 -1.24 -11.74 13.91
C SER A 46 -0.37 -12.12 15.09
N ALA A 47 -0.12 -11.18 16.00
CA ALA A 47 0.74 -11.39 17.16
C ALA A 47 0.14 -10.72 18.40
N ALA A 48 -0.02 -11.49 19.48
CA ALA A 48 -0.66 -10.99 20.71
C ALA A 48 0.09 -9.79 21.31
N ASP A 49 1.41 -9.78 21.19
CA ASP A 49 2.29 -8.71 21.69
C ASP A 49 2.01 -7.36 21.01
N LEU A 50 1.45 -7.37 19.79
CA LEU A 50 1.11 -6.16 19.04
C LEU A 50 -0.23 -5.54 19.44
N LEU A 51 -0.98 -6.16 20.36
CA LEU A 51 -2.29 -5.66 20.78
C LEU A 51 -2.21 -4.28 21.44
N ASN A 52 -1.13 -3.99 22.15
CA ASN A 52 -0.96 -2.73 22.88
C ASN A 52 0.01 -1.76 22.21
N VAL A 53 0.60 -2.15 21.07
CA VAL A 53 1.53 -1.31 20.31
C VAL A 53 0.73 -0.41 19.36
N THR A 54 1.20 0.81 19.15
CA THR A 54 0.57 1.73 18.20
C THR A 54 0.98 1.40 16.75
N THR A 55 0.12 1.72 15.77
CA THR A 55 0.47 1.48 14.36
C THR A 55 1.65 2.36 13.90
N GLY A 56 1.88 3.51 14.54
CA GLY A 56 3.01 4.39 14.27
C GLY A 56 4.35 3.74 14.66
N GLU A 57 4.44 3.20 15.87
CA GLU A 57 5.64 2.46 16.33
C GLU A 57 5.92 1.25 15.46
N ILE A 58 4.88 0.49 15.06
CA ILE A 58 5.05 -0.67 14.18
C ILE A 58 5.58 -0.22 12.82
N LEU A 59 4.99 0.84 12.23
CA LEU A 59 5.43 1.35 10.94
C LEU A 59 6.89 1.82 10.99
N GLU A 60 7.28 2.54 12.04
CA GLU A 60 8.67 3.01 12.25
C GLU A 60 9.66 1.83 12.30
N ASN A 61 9.36 0.80 13.08
CA ASN A 61 10.23 -0.37 13.22
C ASN A 61 10.24 -1.29 11.97
N MET A 62 9.32 -1.11 11.03
CA MET A 62 9.22 -1.92 9.81
C MET A 62 9.62 -1.16 8.53
N GLN A 63 10.11 0.08 8.64
CA GLN A 63 10.54 0.85 7.46
C GLN A 63 11.66 0.15 6.67
N ASP A 64 12.59 -0.50 7.37
CA ASP A 64 13.69 -1.27 6.74
C ASP A 64 13.18 -2.44 5.90
N GLN A 65 12.00 -2.96 6.22
CA GLN A 65 11.31 -4.02 5.48
C GLN A 65 10.44 -3.48 4.35
N LYS A 66 10.50 -2.16 4.08
CA LYS A 66 9.72 -1.46 3.04
C LYS A 66 8.21 -1.52 3.24
N VAL A 67 7.75 -1.70 4.47
CA VAL A 67 6.33 -1.56 4.83
C VAL A 67 5.96 -0.09 4.72
N CYS A 68 4.96 0.23 3.89
CA CYS A 68 4.55 1.60 3.62
C CYS A 68 3.34 2.05 4.46
N GLY A 69 2.55 1.10 4.96
CA GLY A 69 1.37 1.37 5.75
C GLY A 69 1.08 0.25 6.72
N VAL A 70 0.51 0.59 7.87
CA VAL A 70 0.04 -0.41 8.84
C VAL A 70 -1.35 0.00 9.29
N ARG A 71 -2.31 -0.91 9.11
CA ARG A 71 -3.67 -0.71 9.61
C ARG A 71 -4.09 -1.83 10.55
N ARG A 72 -4.61 -1.45 11.70
CA ARG A 72 -5.19 -2.37 12.68
C ARG A 72 -6.58 -2.80 12.24
N ILE A 73 -6.82 -4.11 12.30
CA ILE A 73 -8.16 -4.68 12.16
C ILE A 73 -8.89 -4.49 13.49
N THR A 74 -10.03 -3.82 13.42
CA THR A 74 -10.94 -3.65 14.57
C THR A 74 -12.26 -4.33 14.28
N ILE A 75 -12.83 -4.99 15.27
CA ILE A 75 -14.13 -5.64 15.17
C ILE A 75 -15.17 -4.72 15.79
N ARG A 76 -16.28 -4.47 15.09
CA ARG A 76 -17.44 -3.78 15.69
C ARG A 76 -18.42 -4.81 16.20
N ARG A 77 -18.79 -4.73 17.48
CA ARG A 77 -19.77 -5.60 18.13
C ARG A 77 -20.56 -4.77 19.13
N ASP A 78 -21.89 -4.83 19.07
CA ASP A 78 -22.79 -4.13 19.99
C ASP A 78 -22.45 -2.63 20.15
N GLU A 79 -22.26 -1.94 19.01
CA GLU A 79 -21.80 -0.54 18.91
C GLU A 79 -20.41 -0.22 19.44
N GLN A 80 -19.71 -1.19 20.04
CA GLN A 80 -18.35 -1.04 20.54
C GLN A 80 -17.31 -1.44 19.49
N VAL A 81 -16.20 -0.70 19.46
CA VAL A 81 -15.03 -1.02 18.63
C VAL A 81 -14.02 -1.80 19.47
N LEU A 82 -13.82 -3.06 19.13
CA LEU A 82 -12.85 -3.95 19.76
C LEU A 82 -11.54 -3.93 18.97
N ILE A 83 -10.45 -3.61 19.66
CA ILE A 83 -9.10 -3.68 19.12
C ILE A 83 -8.68 -5.14 19.03
N THR A 84 -8.05 -5.54 17.93
CA THR A 84 -7.53 -6.90 17.75
C THR A 84 -6.01 -6.92 17.60
N LYS A 85 -5.43 -8.10 17.76
CA LYS A 85 -4.01 -8.38 17.51
C LYS A 85 -3.64 -8.46 16.02
N HIS A 86 -4.61 -8.28 15.13
CA HIS A 86 -4.45 -8.45 13.70
C HIS A 86 -4.19 -7.10 13.02
N LEU A 87 -3.15 -7.06 12.20
CA LEU A 87 -2.71 -5.90 11.44
C LEU A 87 -2.59 -6.30 9.97
N PHE A 88 -2.77 -5.36 9.06
CA PHE A 88 -2.45 -5.57 7.65
C PHE A 88 -1.71 -4.39 7.05
N ASP A 89 -0.85 -4.69 6.07
CA ASP A 89 -0.11 -3.69 5.29
C ASP A 89 -1.06 -3.01 4.29
N ALA A 90 -1.09 -1.68 4.32
CA ALA A 90 -2.14 -0.85 3.70
C ALA A 90 -1.58 0.11 2.65
#